data_AF-A0A3D3H152-F1
#
_entry.id   AF-A0A3D3H152-F1
#
_cell.length_a   1.000
_cell.length_b   1.000
_cell.length_c   1.000
_cell.angle_alpha   90.00
_cell.angle_beta   90.00
_cell.angle_gamma   90.00
#
_symmetry.space_group_name_H-M   'P 1'
#
loop_
_entity.id
_entity.type
_entity.pdbx_description
1 polymer ?
#
loop_
_entity_poly.entity_id
_entity_poly.type
_entity_poly.pdbx_seq_one_letter_code
_entity_poly.pdbx_strand_id
1 'polypeptide(L)'
;MKAITKSSKLDNVCYDIRGQIADEAKRLEDEGHKILKLNIGNPAPFGFQAPDDILKDVIHNLPSSQGYSESQGIYSARVAVMQYFQQQGIKDVMVDDIFIGNGVSELIVMAMQALLDNGDEVLIPSPDYP
;
A
#
# COMPACT_ATOMS: atom_id res chain seq x y z
N MET A 1 -7.45 -3.27 38.04
CA MET A 1 -7.25 -2.54 36.77
C MET A 1 -8.26 -3.05 35.76
N LYS A 2 -8.92 -2.18 34.99
CA LYS A 2 -9.83 -2.59 33.92
C LYS A 2 -8.99 -3.06 32.74
N ALA A 3 -9.27 -4.26 32.21
CA ALA A 3 -8.58 -4.75 31.02
C ALA A 3 -8.87 -3.83 29.83
N ILE A 4 -7.83 -3.44 29.10
CA ILE A 4 -7.95 -2.67 27.87
C ILE A 4 -7.95 -3.67 26.72
N THR A 5 -9.09 -3.82 26.05
CA THR A 5 -9.24 -4.71 24.90
C THR A 5 -9.22 -3.91 23.59
N LYS A 6 -9.00 -4.60 22.47
CA LYS A 6 -9.15 -3.99 21.14
C LYS A 6 -10.59 -3.49 20.93
N SER A 7 -10.75 -2.49 20.06
CA SER A 7 -12.08 -2.03 19.62
C SER A 7 -12.78 -3.13 18.84
N SER A 8 -14.11 -3.22 18.99
CA SER A 8 -14.96 -4.16 18.25
C SER A 8 -14.85 -4.06 16.73
N LYS A 9 -14.41 -2.90 16.20
CA LYS A 9 -14.14 -2.72 14.76
C LYS A 9 -13.05 -3.67 14.23
N LEU A 10 -12.22 -4.23 15.10
CA LEU A 10 -11.13 -5.14 14.77
C LEU A 10 -11.48 -6.61 15.05
N ASP A 11 -12.72 -6.93 15.43
CA ASP A 11 -13.09 -8.30 15.81
C ASP A 11 -12.99 -9.27 14.63
N ASN A 12 -13.32 -8.81 13.42
CA ASN A 12 -13.33 -9.62 12.20
C ASN A 12 -12.22 -9.28 11.20
N VAL A 13 -11.22 -8.47 11.61
CA VAL A 13 -10.11 -8.06 10.72
C VAL A 13 -9.00 -9.11 10.78
N CYS A 14 -8.68 -9.72 9.64
CA CYS A 14 -7.66 -10.77 9.51
C CYS A 14 -6.70 -10.48 8.35
N TYR A 15 -5.64 -9.72 8.61
CA TYR A 15 -4.53 -9.52 7.67
C TYR A 15 -3.31 -10.32 8.14
N ASP A 16 -3.28 -11.64 7.88
CA ASP A 16 -2.35 -12.54 8.58
C ASP A 16 -1.17 -13.06 7.74
N ILE A 17 -0.79 -12.33 6.68
CA ILE A 17 0.44 -12.62 5.90
C ILE A 17 1.70 -12.60 6.81
N ARG A 18 1.61 -11.94 7.96
CA ARG A 18 2.65 -11.81 8.99
C ARG A 18 2.22 -12.38 10.35
N GLY A 19 1.45 -13.47 10.33
CA GLY A 19 0.96 -14.15 11.53
C GLY A 19 1.96 -15.05 12.23
N GLN A 20 1.42 -16.04 12.95
CA GLN A 20 2.20 -16.99 13.77
C GLN A 20 3.28 -17.74 12.97
N ILE A 21 3.04 -18.01 11.69
CA ILE A 21 4.04 -18.65 10.80
C ILE A 21 5.24 -17.73 10.57
N ALA A 22 5.02 -16.41 10.46
CA ALA A 22 6.10 -15.45 10.32
C ALA A 22 6.90 -15.31 11.64
N ASP A 23 6.24 -15.42 12.79
CA ASP A 23 6.90 -15.43 14.10
C ASP A 23 7.81 -16.66 14.26
N GLU A 24 7.32 -17.84 13.86
CA GLU A 24 8.13 -19.07 13.91
C GLU A 24 9.28 -19.05 12.89
N ALA A 25 9.04 -18.54 11.68
CA ALA A 25 10.10 -18.31 10.70
C ALA A 25 11.18 -17.38 11.26
N LYS A 26 10.78 -16.32 11.97
CA LYS A 26 11.71 -15.40 12.63
C LYS A 26 12.49 -16.08 13.75
N ARG A 27 11.84 -16.90 14.59
CA ARG A 27 12.52 -17.68 15.64
C ARG A 27 13.64 -18.54 15.06
N LEU A 28 13.35 -19.25 13.96
CA LEU A 28 14.34 -20.07 13.26
C LEU A 28 15.47 -19.23 12.65
N GLU A 29 15.16 -18.06 12.09
CA GLU A 29 16.19 -17.11 11.63
C GLU A 29 17.10 -16.64 12.76
N ASP A 30 16.54 -16.31 13.92
CA ASP A 30 17.29 -15.89 15.12
C ASP A 30 18.19 -17.02 15.66
N GLU A 31 17.82 -18.29 15.43
CA GLU A 31 18.64 -19.47 15.71
C GLU A 31 19.72 -19.74 14.65
N GLY A 32 19.80 -18.91 13.61
CA GLY A 32 20.79 -19.00 12.54
C GLY A 32 20.36 -19.85 11.35
N HIS A 33 19.10 -20.30 11.30
CA HIS A 33 18.59 -21.01 10.13
C HIS A 33 18.29 -20.03 8.99
N LYS A 34 18.69 -20.40 7.77
CA LYS A 34 18.30 -19.64 6.58
C LYS A 34 16.89 -20.04 6.16
N ILE A 35 15.94 -19.11 6.27
CA ILE A 35 14.56 -19.31 5.82
C ILE A 35 14.34 -18.70 4.45
N LEU A 36 13.88 -19.50 3.49
CA LEU A 36 13.44 -19.01 2.18
C LEU A 36 11.98 -18.56 2.28
N LYS A 37 11.76 -17.25 2.34
CA LYS A 37 10.43 -16.65 2.48
C LYS A 37 9.74 -16.52 1.13
N LEU A 38 8.76 -17.37 0.84
CA LEU A 38 7.93 -17.32 -0.38
C LEU A 38 6.52 -16.76 -0.12
N ASN A 39 6.31 -16.12 1.03
CA ASN A 39 5.01 -15.63 1.49
C ASN A 39 4.74 -14.16 1.17
N ILE A 40 5.76 -13.35 0.87
CA ILE A 40 5.62 -11.90 0.64
C ILE A 40 6.10 -11.57 -0.78
N GLY A 41 5.24 -10.90 -1.55
CA GLY A 41 5.58 -10.34 -2.87
C GLY A 41 6.48 -9.10 -2.80
N ASN A 42 7.55 -9.13 -1.99
CA ASN A 42 8.54 -8.05 -1.92
C ASN A 42 9.67 -8.34 -2.92
N PRO A 43 9.85 -7.56 -4.00
CA PRO A 43 10.82 -7.89 -5.03
C PRO A 43 12.29 -7.73 -4.60
N ALA A 44 12.61 -6.75 -3.74
CA ALA A 44 13.99 -6.37 -3.45
C ALA A 44 14.85 -7.50 -2.84
N PRO A 45 14.36 -8.31 -1.87
CA PRO A 45 15.07 -9.49 -1.38
C PRO A 45 15.43 -10.54 -2.45
N PHE A 46 14.76 -10.53 -3.60
CA PHE A 46 15.02 -11.43 -4.73
C PHE A 46 15.86 -10.80 -5.84
N GLY A 47 16.48 -9.64 -5.58
CA GLY A 47 17.42 -8.99 -6.51
C GLY A 47 16.77 -8.09 -7.55
N PHE A 48 15.45 -7.88 -7.50
CA PHE A 48 14.80 -6.86 -8.33
C PHE A 48 15.10 -5.47 -7.79
N GLN A 49 15.75 -4.65 -8.62
CA GLN A 49 16.12 -3.27 -8.27
C GLN A 49 15.18 -2.28 -8.96
N ALA A 50 15.03 -1.11 -8.34
CA ALA A 50 14.38 0.01 -9.01
C ALA A 50 15.20 0.42 -10.24
N PRO A 51 14.56 0.80 -11.36
CA PRO A 51 15.26 1.38 -12.51
C PRO A 51 16.08 2.61 -12.13
N ASP A 52 17.26 2.75 -12.73
CA ASP A 52 18.21 3.85 -12.46
C ASP A 52 17.58 5.24 -12.61
N ASP A 53 16.70 5.41 -13.59
CA ASP A 53 16.09 6.71 -13.87
C ASP A 53 15.15 7.15 -12.73
N ILE A 54 14.43 6.20 -12.10
CA ILE A 54 13.64 6.48 -10.89
C ILE A 54 14.55 6.94 -9.75
N LEU A 55 15.67 6.23 -9.53
CA LEU A 55 16.60 6.57 -8.46
C LEU A 55 17.23 7.95 -8.67
N LYS A 56 17.66 8.27 -9.91
CA LYS A 56 18.23 9.58 -10.26
C LYS A 56 17.24 10.71 -10.04
N ASP A 57 15.99 10.55 -10.49
CA ASP A 57 14.98 11.59 -10.37
C ASP A 57 14.57 11.83 -8.93
N VAL A 58 14.47 10.78 -8.11
CA VAL A 58 14.23 10.91 -6.66
C VAL A 58 15.39 11.65 -6.00
N ILE A 59 16.64 11.26 -6.27
CA ILE A 59 17.84 11.92 -5.71
C ILE A 59 17.87 13.40 -6.14
N HIS A 60 17.58 13.69 -7.40
CA HIS A 60 17.60 15.03 -7.95
C HIS A 60 16.58 15.95 -7.28
N ASN A 61 15.35 15.46 -7.06
CA ASN A 61 14.26 16.25 -6.49
C ASN A 61 14.24 16.28 -4.96
N LEU A 62 15.02 15.43 -4.28
CA LEU A 62 15.03 15.32 -2.83
C LEU A 62 15.29 16.65 -2.09
N PRO A 63 16.27 17.50 -2.49
CA PRO A 63 16.55 18.76 -1.79
C PRO A 63 15.44 19.80 -1.85
N SER A 64 14.51 19.68 -2.80
CA SER A 64 13.36 20.59 -2.99
C SER A 64 12.02 19.98 -2.57
N SER A 65 12.01 18.75 -2.04
CA SER A 65 10.80 17.99 -1.72
C SER A 65 10.61 17.74 -0.22
N GLN A 66 11.24 18.55 0.64
CA GLN A 66 11.20 18.41 2.11
C GLN A 66 9.93 18.96 2.76
N GLY A 67 9.18 19.81 2.05
CA GLY A 67 7.94 20.41 2.53
C GLY A 67 6.72 19.54 2.25
N TYR A 68 5.60 19.85 2.92
CA TYR A 68 4.31 19.28 2.56
C TYR A 68 3.90 19.68 1.14
N SER A 69 3.36 18.73 0.39
CA SER A 69 2.67 18.98 -0.87
C SER A 69 1.18 19.22 -0.65
N GLU A 70 0.45 19.44 -1.74
CA GLU A 70 -1.01 19.36 -1.73
C GLU A 70 -1.49 17.98 -1.24
N SER A 71 -2.67 17.93 -0.61
CA SER A 71 -3.23 16.71 -0.01
C SER A 71 -3.53 15.61 -1.02
N GLN A 72 -3.78 15.96 -2.29
CA GLN A 72 -3.98 14.99 -3.37
C GLN A 72 -2.65 14.46 -3.95
N GLY A 73 -1.52 15.08 -3.58
CA GLY A 73 -0.19 14.77 -4.09
C GLY A 73 0.32 15.79 -5.10
N ILE A 74 1.59 15.63 -5.47
CA ILE A 74 2.32 16.52 -6.38
C ILE A 74 1.63 16.58 -7.75
N TYR A 75 1.31 17.79 -8.23
CA TYR A 75 0.57 18.01 -9.47
C TYR A 75 1.17 17.28 -10.69
N SER A 76 2.49 17.36 -10.89
CA SER A 76 3.16 16.70 -12.02
C SER A 76 3.03 15.17 -11.96
N ALA A 77 3.07 14.57 -10.76
CA ALA A 77 2.83 13.14 -10.59
C ALA A 77 1.38 12.76 -10.93
N ARG A 78 0.40 13.57 -10.50
CA ARG A 78 -1.01 13.37 -10.84
C ARG A 78 -1.26 13.48 -12.35
N VAL A 79 -0.65 14.46 -13.03
CA VAL A 79 -0.74 14.60 -14.49
C VAL A 79 -0.15 13.38 -15.22
N ALA A 80 0.98 12.84 -14.74
CA ALA A 80 1.56 11.64 -15.35
C ALA A 80 0.62 10.43 -15.24
N VAL A 81 -0.01 10.23 -14.08
CA VAL A 81 -1.02 9.17 -13.88
C VAL A 81 -2.24 9.38 -14.77
N MET A 82 -2.74 10.61 -14.87
CA MET A 82 -3.86 10.98 -15.75
C MET A 82 -3.57 10.59 -17.20
N GLN A 83 -2.43 11.04 -17.73
CA GLN A 83 -2.02 10.78 -19.10
C GLN A 83 -1.84 9.28 -19.37
N TYR A 84 -1.28 8.55 -18.41
CA TYR A 84 -1.15 7.09 -18.51
C TYR A 84 -2.52 6.42 -18.69
N PHE A 85 -3.51 6.75 -17.84
CA PHE A 85 -4.84 6.13 -17.94
C PHE A 85 -5.65 6.59 -19.16
N GLN A 86 -5.46 7.82 -19.63
CA GLN A 86 -6.02 8.28 -20.90
C GLN A 86 -5.51 7.44 -22.08
N GLN A 87 -4.22 7.08 -22.09
CA GLN A 87 -3.63 6.18 -23.09
C GLN A 87 -4.18 4.75 -22.98
N GLN A 88 -4.54 4.30 -21.77
CA GLN A 88 -5.20 3.01 -21.54
C GLN A 88 -6.71 3.01 -21.86
N GLY A 89 -7.26 4.14 -22.32
CA GLY A 89 -8.65 4.25 -22.78
C GLY A 89 -9.62 4.91 -21.79
N ILE A 90 -9.18 5.32 -20.60
CA ILE A 90 -9.99 6.09 -19.65
C ILE A 90 -9.88 7.58 -20.02
N LYS A 91 -10.56 7.98 -21.10
CA LYS A 91 -10.34 9.29 -21.76
C LYS A 91 -10.74 10.50 -20.92
N ASP A 92 -11.76 10.35 -20.08
CA ASP A 92 -12.36 11.48 -19.34
C ASP A 92 -11.80 11.66 -17.93
N VAL A 93 -10.73 10.93 -17.57
CA VAL A 93 -10.04 11.13 -16.28
C VAL A 93 -9.34 12.49 -16.26
N MET A 94 -9.57 13.24 -15.19
CA MET A 94 -8.99 14.56 -14.92
C MET A 94 -7.99 14.48 -13.77
N VAL A 95 -7.15 15.50 -13.65
CA VAL A 95 -6.12 15.57 -12.60
C VAL A 95 -6.71 15.59 -11.18
N ASP A 96 -7.93 16.12 -11.03
CA ASP A 96 -8.63 16.21 -9.76
C ASP A 96 -9.27 14.88 -9.33
N ASP A 97 -9.35 13.90 -10.25
CA ASP A 97 -9.81 12.55 -9.96
C ASP A 97 -8.71 11.66 -9.35
N ILE A 98 -7.48 12.19 -9.23
CA ILE A 98 -6.29 11.42 -8.88
C ILE A 98 -5.76 11.80 -7.51
N PHE A 99 -5.56 10.78 -6.68
CA PHE A 99 -4.96 10.89 -5.35
C PHE A 99 -3.70 10.04 -5.30
N ILE A 100 -2.59 10.63 -4.85
CA ILE A 100 -1.34 9.93 -4.57
C ILE A 100 -1.26 9.70 -3.06
N GLY A 101 -1.22 8.43 -2.65
CA GLY A 101 -1.10 8.02 -1.26
C GLY A 101 0.21 7.29 -0.95
N ASN A 102 0.37 6.92 0.30
CA ASN A 102 1.47 6.12 0.85
C ASN A 102 1.29 4.64 0.49
N GLY A 103 1.36 4.35 -0.81
CA GLY A 103 1.00 3.06 -1.38
C GLY A 103 -0.51 2.83 -1.43
N VAL A 104 -0.92 1.82 -2.20
CA VAL A 104 -2.34 1.52 -2.44
C VAL A 104 -3.08 1.10 -1.16
N SER A 105 -2.37 0.52 -0.19
CA SER A 105 -2.94 0.08 1.10
C SER A 105 -3.62 1.22 1.88
N GLU A 106 -3.06 2.44 1.84
CA GLU A 106 -3.71 3.60 2.47
C GLU A 106 -5.00 3.99 1.73
N LEU A 107 -4.93 4.06 0.40
CA LEU A 107 -6.05 4.53 -0.43
C LEU A 107 -7.25 3.56 -0.39
N ILE A 108 -7.02 2.25 -0.28
CA ILE A 108 -8.10 1.26 -0.07
C ILE A 108 -8.85 1.58 1.22
N VAL A 109 -8.13 1.79 2.32
CA VAL A 109 -8.74 2.10 3.63
C VAL A 109 -9.52 3.41 3.55
N MET A 110 -8.93 4.45 2.96
CA MET A 110 -9.61 5.74 2.81
C MET A 110 -10.88 5.64 1.97
N ALA A 111 -10.84 4.93 0.84
CA ALA A 111 -11.99 4.77 -0.03
C ALA A 111 -13.13 4.01 0.67
N MET A 112 -12.82 2.94 1.39
CA MET A 112 -13.83 2.17 2.13
C MET A 112 -14.41 2.96 3.30
N GLN A 113 -13.58 3.70 4.05
CA GLN A 113 -14.04 4.55 5.15
C GLN A 113 -14.91 5.72 4.69
N ALA A 114 -14.66 6.25 3.49
CA ALA A 114 -15.45 7.33 2.93
C ALA A 114 -16.78 6.85 2.33
N LEU A 115 -16.89 5.56 1.98
CA LEU A 115 -18.03 5.01 1.26
C LEU A 115 -19.04 4.30 2.17
N LEU A 116 -18.58 3.52 3.16
CA LEU A 116 -19.41 2.54 3.87
C LEU A 116 -20.00 3.05 5.18
N ASP A 117 -21.28 2.81 5.37
CA ASP A 117 -22.00 2.90 6.65
C ASP A 117 -22.17 1.52 7.31
N ASN A 118 -22.65 1.51 8.56
CA ASN A 118 -22.91 0.27 9.30
C ASN A 118 -24.03 -0.55 8.62
N GLY A 119 -23.69 -1.76 8.19
CA GLY A 119 -24.62 -2.69 7.54
C GLY A 119 -24.48 -2.72 6.02
N ASP A 120 -23.65 -1.85 5.43
CA ASP A 120 -23.30 -1.93 4.01
C ASP A 120 -22.43 -3.16 3.72
N GLU A 121 -22.55 -3.65 2.48
CA GLU A 121 -21.84 -4.83 2.00
C GLU A 121 -21.02 -4.49 0.75
N VAL A 122 -19.83 -5.08 0.63
CA VAL A 122 -18.93 -4.95 -0.53
C VAL A 122 -18.66 -6.34 -1.10
N LEU A 123 -18.78 -6.48 -2.43
CA LEU A 123 -18.40 -7.71 -3.12
C LEU A 123 -16.87 -7.83 -3.17
N ILE A 124 -16.34 -8.89 -2.56
CA ILE A 124 -14.92 -9.23 -2.55
C ILE A 124 -14.72 -10.57 -3.28
N PRO A 125 -13.74 -10.70 -4.19
CA PRO A 125 -13.46 -11.96 -4.87
C PRO A 125 -12.96 -13.03 -3.89
N SER A 126 -13.14 -14.30 -4.24
CA SER A 126 -12.55 -15.42 -3.49
C SER A 126 -11.72 -16.27 -4.47
N PRO A 127 -10.38 -16.32 -4.33
CA PRO A 127 -9.57 -15.74 -3.25
C PRO A 127 -9.46 -14.20 -3.31
N ASP A 128 -9.23 -13.58 -2.15
CA ASP A 128 -9.08 -12.13 -1.98
C ASP A 128 -7.61 -11.68 -1.83
N TYR A 129 -7.42 -10.36 -1.70
CA TYR A 129 -6.24 -9.75 -1.09
C TYR A 129 -6.63 -9.33 0.33
N PRO A 130 -6.04 -9.96 1.38
CA PRO A 130 -6.39 -9.67 2.77
C PRO A 130 -6.23 -8.21 3.17
#